data_AF-A0A6A5HG60-F1
#
_entry.id   AF-A0A6A5HG60-F1
#
_cell.length_a   1.000
_cell.length_b   1.000
_cell.length_c   1.000
_cell.angle_alpha   90.00
_cell.angle_beta   90.00
_cell.angle_gamma   90.00
#
_symmetry.space_group_name_H-M   'P 1'
#
loop_
_entity.id
_entity.type
_entity.pdbx_description
1 polymer ?
#
loop_
_entity_poly.entity_id
_entity_poly.type
_entity_poly.pdbx_seq_one_letter_code
_entity_poly.pdbx_strand_id
1 'polypeptide(L)'
;MFFTLKISSDFSKDLKTIVSTKDCDWKCTFNYSEVTSKTIEYFPRKCEDVCAILTFNSNTDVAESELKKVFKQMHYLIGGLRIENSNITSLSFFTLLKVYDTFNFICDTFGLSIVNNSLLEDIAILQNFQFWVTSHSAYECPFQISNNTKLDTTDNLYDVLFGPLFINLENLHPDFCLTFKELLFFYEQRVIFNNIHAKYCPESKKRINKQKLCEIRNLDSLDDDCNYLFGDLVIDSFEDSHPAILVRSNKYLKQLKLPNLKHVISRNKDAVVIEDNPVLFSSNMECLMYRITYATNLRINNEGCGEFDSFMT
;
A
#
# COMPACT_ATOMS: atom_id res chain seq x y z
N MET A 1 -18.82 7.85 11.20
CA MET A 1 -19.29 6.69 11.99
C MET A 1 -18.15 5.69 11.98
N PHE A 2 -17.42 5.58 13.08
CA PHE A 2 -16.24 4.74 13.18
C PHE A 2 -16.66 3.27 13.21
N PHE A 3 -16.33 2.51 12.17
CA PHE A 3 -16.34 1.05 12.26
C PHE A 3 -15.05 0.63 12.96
N THR A 4 -15.06 0.62 14.29
CA THR A 4 -14.08 -0.19 15.02
C THR A 4 -14.49 -1.65 14.83
N LEU A 5 -13.89 -2.33 13.85
CA LEU A 5 -13.91 -3.78 13.78
C LEU A 5 -13.11 -4.31 14.97
N LYS A 6 -13.77 -4.43 16.13
CA LYS A 6 -13.30 -5.25 17.25
C LYS A 6 -13.47 -6.71 16.84
N ILE A 7 -12.61 -7.20 15.96
CA ILE A 7 -12.43 -8.63 15.78
C ILE A 7 -11.55 -9.08 16.95
N SER A 8 -12.17 -9.62 17.99
CA SER A 8 -11.47 -10.52 18.90
C SER A 8 -11.04 -11.73 18.07
N SER A 9 -9.82 -11.71 17.55
CA SER A 9 -9.30 -12.82 16.75
C SER A 9 -8.92 -13.97 17.67
N ASP A 10 -9.50 -15.14 17.45
CA ASP A 10 -9.13 -16.36 18.15
C ASP A 10 -7.93 -16.96 17.43
N PHE A 11 -6.75 -16.90 18.04
CA PHE A 11 -5.52 -17.43 17.49
C PHE A 11 -5.66 -18.87 16.96
N SER A 12 -6.41 -19.73 17.68
CA SER A 12 -6.60 -21.12 17.28
C SER A 12 -7.38 -21.22 15.96
N LYS A 13 -8.39 -20.37 15.79
CA LYS A 13 -9.18 -20.28 14.56
C LYS A 13 -8.34 -19.72 13.42
N ASP A 14 -7.59 -18.66 13.69
CA ASP A 14 -6.75 -17.97 12.72
C ASP A 14 -5.66 -18.90 12.16
N LEU A 15 -4.96 -19.62 13.04
CA LEU A 15 -3.94 -20.59 12.64
C LEU A 15 -4.53 -21.76 11.87
N LYS A 16 -5.71 -22.26 12.27
CA LYS A 16 -6.41 -23.33 11.52
C LYS A 16 -6.71 -22.90 10.09
N THR A 17 -7.12 -21.65 9.87
CA THR A 17 -7.32 -21.13 8.52
C THR A 17 -6.04 -21.25 7.69
N ILE A 18 -4.89 -20.78 8.20
CA ILE A 18 -3.59 -20.88 7.50
C ILE A 18 -3.26 -22.33 7.15
N VAL A 19 -3.30 -23.21 8.16
CA VAL A 19 -2.93 -24.62 8.02
C VAL A 19 -3.80 -25.32 6.99
N SER A 20 -5.11 -25.05 6.98
CA SER A 20 -6.07 -25.66 6.06
C SER A 20 -5.96 -25.15 4.62
N THR A 21 -5.68 -23.85 4.43
CA THR A 21 -5.64 -23.23 3.10
C THR A 21 -4.33 -23.53 2.37
N LYS A 22 -3.24 -23.77 3.10
CA LYS A 22 -1.88 -23.92 2.54
C LYS A 22 -1.28 -25.31 2.67
N ASP A 23 -2.04 -26.29 3.18
CA ASP A 23 -1.59 -27.67 3.39
C ASP A 23 -0.27 -27.77 4.17
N CYS A 24 -0.20 -27.05 5.29
CA CYS A 24 0.99 -26.96 6.12
C CYS A 24 1.32 -28.29 6.81
N ASP A 25 2.60 -28.71 6.79
CA ASP A 25 3.07 -29.79 7.66
C ASP A 25 2.98 -29.33 9.12
N TRP A 26 2.28 -30.11 9.96
CA TRP A 26 2.16 -29.84 11.38
C TRP A 26 3.53 -29.79 12.10
N LYS A 27 4.53 -30.52 11.60
CA LYS A 27 5.92 -30.49 12.14
C LYS A 27 6.63 -29.17 11.85
N CYS A 28 6.17 -28.44 10.84
CA CYS A 28 6.67 -27.13 10.45
C CYS A 28 5.67 -26.02 10.79
N THR A 29 4.74 -26.28 11.70
CA THR A 29 3.76 -25.31 12.18
C THR A 29 4.14 -24.83 13.58
N PHE A 30 4.28 -23.52 13.75
CA PHE A 30 4.45 -22.91 15.07
C PHE A 30 3.10 -22.50 15.65
N ASN A 31 2.58 -23.32 16.57
CA ASN A 31 1.24 -23.18 17.13
C ASN A 31 1.25 -22.46 18.50
N TYR A 32 1.84 -21.27 18.55
CA TYR A 32 1.83 -20.43 19.75
C TYR A 32 1.50 -18.99 19.38
N SER A 33 0.69 -18.35 20.20
CA SER A 33 0.13 -17.02 19.93
C SER A 33 1.16 -15.88 20.03
N GLU A 34 2.26 -16.12 20.74
CA GLU A 34 3.33 -15.15 20.98
C GLU A 34 4.70 -15.82 21.06
N VAL A 35 5.74 -15.08 20.69
CA VAL A 35 7.13 -15.50 20.77
C VAL A 35 7.73 -15.03 22.10
N THR A 36 8.01 -15.98 22.99
CA THR A 36 8.59 -15.78 24.33
C THR A 36 9.61 -16.88 24.60
N SER A 37 10.38 -16.75 25.68
CA SER A 37 11.33 -17.77 26.15
C SER A 37 10.67 -19.13 26.38
N LYS A 38 9.39 -19.15 26.74
CA LYS A 38 8.59 -20.37 26.94
C LYS A 38 8.07 -20.99 25.64
N THR A 39 7.81 -20.19 24.62
CA THR A 39 7.19 -20.70 23.38
C THR A 39 8.21 -20.95 22.28
N ILE A 40 9.31 -20.18 22.24
CA ILE A 40 10.35 -20.29 21.22
C ILE A 40 11.08 -21.65 21.24
N GLU A 41 11.01 -22.40 22.34
CA GLU A 41 11.55 -23.76 22.42
C GLU A 41 10.83 -24.75 21.48
N TYR A 42 9.56 -24.49 21.17
CA TYR A 42 8.73 -25.31 20.26
C TYR A 42 8.83 -24.89 18.79
N PHE A 43 9.66 -23.89 18.48
CA PHE A 43 9.82 -23.44 17.10
C PHE A 43 10.43 -24.54 16.21
N PRO A 44 9.92 -24.77 14.98
CA PRO A 44 10.38 -25.86 14.11
C PRO A 44 11.72 -25.53 13.42
N ARG A 45 12.83 -25.59 14.18
CA ARG A 45 14.19 -25.17 13.76
C ARG A 45 14.79 -25.90 12.54
N LYS A 46 14.16 -26.96 12.06
CA LYS A 46 14.62 -27.76 10.91
C LYS A 46 13.86 -27.46 9.63
N CYS A 47 12.81 -26.64 9.69
CA CYS A 47 11.96 -26.34 8.56
C CYS A 47 12.41 -25.07 7.85
N GLU A 48 12.42 -25.13 6.53
CA GLU A 48 12.64 -23.99 5.65
C GLU A 48 11.36 -23.16 5.48
N ASP A 49 10.24 -23.88 5.31
CA ASP A 49 8.90 -23.32 5.25
C ASP A 49 8.21 -23.49 6.60
N VAL A 50 7.79 -22.39 7.20
CA VAL A 50 7.14 -22.39 8.51
C VAL A 50 5.76 -21.77 8.41
N CYS A 51 4.75 -22.50 8.86
CA CYS A 51 3.40 -21.97 9.00
C CYS A 51 3.20 -21.41 10.40
N ALA A 52 2.94 -20.10 10.49
CA ALA A 52 2.84 -19.42 11.77
C ALA A 52 2.13 -18.07 11.68
N ILE A 53 1.63 -17.62 12.84
CA ILE A 53 1.39 -16.21 13.10
C ILE A 53 2.43 -15.78 14.14
N LEU A 54 3.54 -15.21 13.67
CA LEU A 54 4.62 -14.79 14.55
C LEU A 54 4.24 -13.46 15.19
N THR A 55 3.97 -13.46 16.50
CA THR A 55 3.63 -12.26 17.27
C THR A 55 4.74 -11.92 18.24
N PHE A 56 5.28 -10.71 18.11
CA PHE A 56 6.23 -10.10 19.02
C PHE A 56 5.55 -8.91 19.70
N ASN A 57 5.55 -8.89 21.03
CA ASN A 57 4.83 -7.87 21.79
C ASN A 57 5.56 -7.56 23.11
N SER A 58 4.88 -6.91 24.05
CA SER A 58 5.44 -6.56 25.36
C SER A 58 5.85 -7.77 26.21
N ASN A 59 5.35 -8.98 25.89
CA ASN A 59 5.69 -10.22 26.59
C ASN A 59 6.93 -10.91 25.97
N THR A 60 7.39 -10.47 24.79
CA THR A 60 8.59 -11.02 24.16
C THR A 60 9.83 -10.69 24.98
N ASP A 61 10.35 -11.72 25.65
CA ASP A 61 11.54 -11.69 26.51
C ASP A 61 12.75 -12.39 25.86
N VAL A 62 12.68 -12.65 24.55
CA VAL A 62 13.74 -13.29 23.76
C VAL A 62 14.59 -12.22 23.07
N ALA A 63 15.90 -12.27 23.26
CA ALA A 63 16.82 -11.35 22.58
C ALA A 63 16.85 -11.59 21.07
N GLU A 64 17.00 -10.52 20.28
CA GLU A 64 17.09 -10.58 18.80
C GLU A 64 18.21 -11.52 18.31
N SER A 65 19.33 -11.59 19.05
CA SER A 65 20.44 -12.50 18.74
C SER A 65 20.07 -13.98 18.91
N GLU A 66 19.12 -14.30 19.79
CA GLU A 66 18.60 -15.65 19.96
C GLU A 66 17.51 -15.95 18.91
N LEU A 67 16.63 -14.98 18.62
CA LEU A 67 15.68 -15.08 17.51
C LEU A 67 16.40 -15.43 16.19
N LYS A 68 17.52 -14.76 15.92
CA LYS A 68 18.35 -15.00 14.74
C LYS A 68 18.89 -16.43 14.65
N LYS A 69 19.22 -17.05 15.78
CA LYS A 69 19.65 -18.46 15.81
C LYS A 69 18.49 -19.40 15.59
N VAL A 70 17.34 -19.12 16.19
CA VAL A 70 16.14 -19.96 16.11
C VAL A 70 15.58 -19.97 14.68
N PHE A 71 15.49 -18.80 14.06
CA PHE A 71 14.91 -18.61 12.73
C PHE A 71 15.90 -18.84 11.59
N LYS A 72 17.12 -19.29 11.89
CA LYS A 72 18.22 -19.42 10.91
C LYS A 72 17.85 -20.22 9.65
N GLN A 73 17.03 -21.27 9.79
CA GLN A 73 16.62 -22.11 8.67
C GLN A 73 15.32 -21.66 8.01
N MET A 74 14.53 -20.81 8.66
CA MET A 74 13.26 -20.36 8.11
C MET A 74 13.53 -19.31 7.03
N HIS A 75 13.19 -19.65 5.78
CA HIS A 75 13.29 -18.77 4.62
C HIS A 75 11.92 -18.43 4.04
N TYR A 76 10.87 -19.18 4.40
CA TYR A 76 9.50 -18.95 4.02
C TYR A 76 8.62 -18.90 5.26
N LEU A 77 7.88 -17.81 5.42
CA LEU A 77 6.84 -17.67 6.44
C LEU A 77 5.47 -17.66 5.75
N ILE A 78 4.67 -18.67 6.08
CA ILE A 78 3.31 -18.82 5.59
C ILE A 78 2.36 -18.42 6.73
N GLY A 79 1.68 -17.28 6.59
CA GLY A 79 0.73 -16.81 7.59
C GLY A 79 0.80 -15.31 7.87
N GLY A 80 1.19 -14.95 9.09
CA GLY A 80 1.16 -13.56 9.59
C GLY A 80 2.39 -13.19 10.40
N LEU A 81 2.74 -11.90 10.37
CA LEU A 81 3.83 -11.32 11.16
C LEU A 81 3.32 -10.07 11.88
N ARG A 82 3.34 -10.10 13.22
CA ARG A 82 2.86 -9.02 14.09
C ARG A 82 3.97 -8.59 15.03
N ILE A 83 4.34 -7.32 15.00
CA ILE A 83 5.29 -6.69 15.91
C ILE A 83 4.54 -5.52 16.55
N GLU A 84 4.04 -5.70 17.76
CA GLU A 84 3.06 -4.82 18.37
C GLU A 84 3.37 -4.49 19.82
N ASN A 85 3.64 -3.22 20.15
CA ASN A 85 4.00 -2.80 21.51
C ASN A 85 5.21 -3.58 22.08
N SER A 86 6.19 -3.91 21.22
CA SER A 86 7.36 -4.70 21.58
C SER A 86 8.57 -3.83 21.92
N ASN A 87 9.58 -4.46 22.55
CA ASN A 87 10.90 -3.87 22.78
C ASN A 87 11.90 -4.21 21.66
N ILE A 88 11.43 -4.72 20.52
CA ILE A 88 12.29 -5.02 19.37
C ILE A 88 12.80 -3.71 18.76
N THR A 89 14.09 -3.71 18.43
CA THR A 89 14.82 -2.60 17.83
C THR A 89 15.10 -2.82 16.34
N SER A 90 15.27 -4.08 15.92
CA SER A 90 15.54 -4.44 14.52
C SER A 90 14.85 -5.77 14.13
N LEU A 91 14.41 -5.86 12.88
CA LEU A 91 13.92 -7.12 12.27
C LEU A 91 15.03 -7.96 11.62
N SER A 92 16.31 -7.56 11.74
CA SER A 92 17.47 -8.24 11.13
C SER A 92 17.77 -9.66 11.67
N PHE A 93 16.90 -10.19 12.52
CA PHE A 93 16.91 -11.58 12.99
C PHE A 93 16.29 -12.56 11.98
N PHE A 94 15.58 -12.12 10.95
CA PHE A 94 15.21 -12.98 9.83
C PHE A 94 16.43 -13.30 8.96
N THR A 95 16.47 -14.51 8.40
CA THR A 95 17.59 -14.98 7.57
C THR A 95 17.17 -15.11 6.12
N LEU A 96 17.89 -14.41 5.23
CA LEU A 96 17.65 -14.45 3.79
C LEU A 96 18.11 -15.78 3.19
N LEU A 97 17.36 -16.25 2.20
CA LEU A 97 17.73 -17.34 1.32
C LEU A 97 18.86 -16.87 0.40
N LYS A 98 20.07 -17.39 0.62
CA LYS A 98 21.31 -16.90 -0.02
C LYS A 98 21.30 -16.90 -1.54
N VAL A 99 20.53 -17.79 -2.17
CA VAL A 99 20.51 -17.95 -3.63
C VAL A 99 19.90 -16.72 -4.31
N TYR A 100 18.86 -16.15 -3.69
CA TYR A 100 18.11 -15.02 -4.25
C TYR A 100 18.23 -13.75 -3.42
N ASP A 101 18.85 -13.83 -2.24
CA ASP A 101 18.91 -12.76 -1.25
C ASP A 101 17.50 -12.29 -0.83
N THR A 102 16.60 -13.25 -0.62
CA THR A 102 15.18 -12.97 -0.33
C THR A 102 14.67 -13.72 0.89
N PHE A 103 13.59 -13.22 1.47
CA PHE A 103 12.77 -13.91 2.45
C PHE A 103 11.34 -13.99 1.90
N ASN A 104 10.73 -15.16 1.86
CA ASN A 104 9.42 -15.32 1.25
C ASN A 104 8.33 -15.20 2.30
N PHE A 105 7.40 -14.26 2.11
CA PHE A 105 6.26 -14.08 2.99
C PHE A 105 4.97 -14.37 2.22
N ILE A 106 4.35 -15.51 2.54
CA ILE A 106 3.13 -15.98 1.90
C ILE A 106 1.95 -15.66 2.81
N CYS A 107 1.03 -14.84 2.31
CA CYS A 107 -0.02 -14.24 3.12
C CYS A 107 -1.35 -14.17 2.37
N ASP A 108 -2.42 -14.64 3.01
CA ASP A 108 -3.79 -14.54 2.50
C ASP A 108 -4.71 -13.68 3.39
N THR A 109 -4.52 -13.65 4.71
CA THR A 109 -5.50 -13.01 5.63
C THR A 109 -4.90 -12.18 6.77
N PHE A 110 -3.66 -12.43 7.21
CA PHE A 110 -3.12 -11.83 8.44
C PHE A 110 -2.07 -10.75 8.22
N GLY A 111 -1.28 -10.89 7.15
CA GLY A 111 -0.34 -9.86 6.71
C GLY A 111 0.73 -9.48 7.71
N LEU A 112 1.27 -8.29 7.47
CA LEU A 112 2.30 -7.68 8.29
C LEU A 112 1.68 -6.53 9.11
N SER A 113 1.87 -6.58 10.42
CA SER A 113 1.52 -5.50 11.35
C SER A 113 2.75 -5.10 12.15
N ILE A 114 3.18 -3.84 12.04
CA ILE A 114 4.25 -3.23 12.83
C ILE A 114 3.68 -2.00 13.51
N VAL A 115 3.20 -2.14 14.75
CA VAL A 115 2.37 -1.13 15.40
C VAL A 115 2.87 -0.80 16.80
N ASN A 116 2.92 0.50 17.15
CA ASN A 116 3.23 0.97 18.50
C ASN A 116 4.60 0.53 19.06
N ASN A 117 5.64 0.36 18.22
CA ASN A 117 6.98 0.01 18.70
C ASN A 117 7.83 1.27 18.87
N SER A 118 7.98 1.74 20.10
CA SER A 118 8.70 2.98 20.42
C SER A 118 10.22 2.86 20.29
N LEU A 119 10.76 1.64 20.25
CA LEU A 119 12.18 1.33 20.17
C LEU A 119 12.63 0.81 18.80
N LEU A 120 11.68 0.53 17.89
CA LEU A 120 12.00 -0.04 16.58
C LEU A 120 12.64 1.03 15.69
N GLU A 121 13.87 0.75 15.24
CA GLU A 121 14.71 1.66 14.45
C GLU A 121 15.00 1.08 13.06
N ASP A 122 15.03 -0.25 12.91
CA ASP A 122 15.48 -0.90 11.68
C ASP A 122 14.52 -1.99 11.17
N ILE A 123 14.00 -1.77 9.97
CA ILE A 123 13.19 -2.73 9.21
C ILE A 123 13.78 -3.01 7.82
N ALA A 124 15.06 -2.73 7.58
CA ALA A 124 15.67 -2.80 6.24
C ALA A 124 15.55 -4.17 5.58
N ILE A 125 15.48 -5.23 6.38
CA ILE A 125 15.27 -6.61 5.90
C ILE A 125 13.99 -6.76 5.05
N LEU A 126 12.98 -5.90 5.24
CA LEU A 126 11.74 -5.96 4.48
C LEU A 126 11.94 -5.68 2.99
N GLN A 127 13.01 -4.98 2.58
CA GLN A 127 13.37 -4.79 1.16
C GLN A 127 13.60 -6.14 0.45
N ASN A 128 14.05 -7.15 1.19
CA ASN A 128 14.31 -8.49 0.69
C ASN A 128 13.09 -9.41 0.82
N PHE A 129 11.96 -8.93 1.36
CA PHE A 129 10.77 -9.75 1.51
C PHE A 129 10.02 -9.86 0.17
N GLN A 130 9.82 -11.08 -0.31
CA GLN A 130 8.95 -11.38 -1.43
C GLN A 130 7.55 -11.73 -0.91
N PHE A 131 6.61 -10.82 -1.13
CA PHE A 131 5.22 -10.99 -0.71
C PHE A 131 4.44 -11.77 -1.75
N TRP A 132 3.91 -12.92 -1.35
CA TRP A 132 3.09 -13.78 -2.19
C TRP A 132 1.64 -13.74 -1.71
N VAL A 133 0.80 -13.05 -2.48
CA VAL A 133 -0.66 -12.99 -2.26
C VAL A 133 -1.36 -13.92 -3.24
N THR A 134 -2.26 -14.79 -2.76
CA THR A 134 -3.03 -15.63 -3.67
C THR A 134 -4.29 -14.91 -4.17
N SER A 135 -4.54 -15.01 -5.47
CA SER A 135 -5.59 -14.28 -6.21
C SER A 135 -7.04 -14.57 -5.78
N HIS A 136 -7.27 -15.44 -4.79
CA HIS A 136 -8.58 -15.93 -4.38
C HIS A 136 -9.03 -15.44 -2.99
N SER A 137 -8.19 -14.73 -2.23
CA SER A 137 -8.63 -14.18 -0.95
C SER A 137 -9.30 -12.82 -1.18
N ALA A 138 -10.61 -12.74 -0.94
CA ALA A 138 -11.34 -11.48 -0.74
C ALA A 138 -10.92 -10.75 0.56
N TYR A 139 -9.82 -11.19 1.16
CA TYR A 139 -9.17 -10.67 2.35
C TYR A 139 -7.78 -10.26 1.89
N GLU A 140 -7.51 -8.98 1.95
CA GLU A 140 -6.24 -8.44 1.51
C GLU A 140 -5.18 -8.81 2.54
N CYS A 141 -3.96 -9.10 2.10
CA CYS A 141 -2.83 -9.21 3.01
C CYS A 141 -2.56 -7.82 3.61
N PRO A 142 -3.00 -7.50 4.85
CA PRO A 142 -2.85 -6.14 5.34
C PRO A 142 -1.37 -5.84 5.58
N PHE A 143 -0.93 -4.65 5.21
CA PHE A 143 0.41 -4.17 5.51
C PHE A 143 0.29 -2.89 6.34
N GLN A 144 0.47 -3.01 7.65
CA GLN A 144 0.26 -1.91 8.57
C GLN A 144 1.56 -1.52 9.26
N ILE A 145 1.96 -0.26 9.12
CA ILE A 145 3.07 0.32 9.89
C ILE A 145 2.57 1.64 10.51
N SER A 146 2.37 1.66 11.82
CA SER A 146 1.81 2.82 12.51
C SER A 146 2.37 3.02 13.92
N ASN A 147 2.49 4.26 14.37
CA ASN A 147 2.95 4.62 15.72
C ASN A 147 4.35 4.05 16.09
N ASN A 148 5.29 3.96 15.15
CA ASN A 148 6.68 3.56 15.44
C ASN A 148 7.56 4.82 15.43
N THR A 149 7.73 5.46 16.59
CA THR A 149 8.23 6.84 16.67
C THR A 149 9.69 7.00 16.29
N LYS A 150 10.50 5.95 16.40
CA LYS A 150 11.93 5.98 16.05
C LYS A 150 12.25 5.39 14.67
N LEU A 151 11.23 4.86 14.01
CA LEU A 151 11.43 4.14 12.76
C LEU A 151 11.55 5.12 11.60
N ASP A 152 12.70 5.09 10.92
CA ASP A 152 12.91 5.74 9.64
C ASP A 152 12.75 4.71 8.51
N THR A 153 11.76 4.91 7.65
CA THR A 153 11.41 3.96 6.58
C THR A 153 11.71 4.49 5.18
N THR A 154 12.34 5.65 5.04
CA THR A 154 12.52 6.37 3.76
C THR A 154 13.29 5.58 2.69
N ASP A 155 14.10 4.58 3.07
CA ASP A 155 14.77 3.70 2.10
C ASP A 155 14.14 2.29 1.99
N ASN A 156 13.25 1.92 2.91
CA ASN A 156 12.90 0.50 3.17
C ASN A 156 11.58 0.03 2.55
N LEU A 157 10.73 0.92 2.04
CA LEU A 157 9.39 0.59 1.55
C LEU A 157 9.31 0.38 0.02
N TYR A 158 10.34 0.78 -0.72
CA TYR A 158 10.35 0.84 -2.18
C TYR A 158 10.38 -0.53 -2.90
N ASP A 159 10.90 -1.60 -2.28
CA ASP A 159 11.04 -2.92 -2.95
C ASP A 159 10.06 -4.00 -2.45
N VAL A 160 9.26 -3.67 -1.44
CA VAL A 160 8.48 -4.62 -0.62
C VAL A 160 7.16 -5.05 -1.28
N LEU A 161 6.64 -4.30 -2.24
CA LEU A 161 5.21 -4.33 -2.56
C LEU A 161 4.93 -4.88 -3.97
N PHE A 162 4.74 -6.19 -4.10
CA PHE A 162 4.21 -6.81 -5.33
C PHE A 162 2.77 -7.29 -5.10
N GLY A 163 1.77 -6.46 -5.48
CA GLY A 163 0.34 -6.80 -5.42
C GLY A 163 -0.55 -5.72 -4.80
N PRO A 164 -1.89 -5.86 -4.87
CA PRO A 164 -2.81 -4.93 -4.22
C PRO A 164 -2.66 -5.04 -2.71
N LEU A 165 -1.90 -4.11 -2.12
CA LEU A 165 -1.60 -4.06 -0.70
C LEU A 165 -2.35 -2.91 -0.06
N PHE A 166 -2.96 -3.21 1.09
CA PHE A 166 -3.65 -2.22 1.90
C PHE A 166 -2.68 -1.69 2.91
N ILE A 167 -2.22 -0.46 2.68
CA ILE A 167 -1.21 0.19 3.50
C ILE A 167 -1.87 1.24 4.39
N ASN A 168 -1.51 1.22 5.67
CA ASN A 168 -1.85 2.28 6.61
C ASN A 168 -0.57 2.88 7.18
N LEU A 169 -0.29 4.15 6.85
CA LEU A 169 0.84 4.93 7.37
C LEU A 169 0.30 6.06 8.24
N GLU A 170 0.39 5.90 9.56
CA GLU A 170 -0.13 6.88 10.52
C GLU A 170 0.82 7.09 11.70
N ASN A 171 0.90 8.35 12.16
CA ASN A 171 1.64 8.76 13.36
C ASN A 171 3.09 8.24 13.36
N LEU A 172 3.72 8.35 12.20
CA LEU A 172 5.13 8.04 12.00
C LEU A 172 5.99 9.17 12.55
N HIS A 173 7.32 9.00 12.49
CA HIS A 173 8.26 10.03 12.92
C HIS A 173 7.94 11.40 12.25
N PRO A 174 8.07 12.55 12.94
CA PRO A 174 7.71 13.86 12.36
C PRO A 174 8.44 14.24 11.06
N ASP A 175 9.62 13.66 10.85
CA ASP A 175 10.44 13.84 9.63
C ASP A 175 10.17 12.77 8.58
N PHE A 176 9.29 11.80 8.85
CA PHE A 176 8.90 10.79 7.88
C PHE A 176 8.36 11.45 6.60
N CYS A 177 8.95 11.06 5.48
CA CYS A 177 8.60 11.59 4.19
C CYS A 177 8.62 10.47 3.14
N LEU A 178 7.84 10.67 2.09
CA LEU A 178 7.84 9.85 0.87
C LEU A 178 8.40 10.69 -0.27
N THR A 179 9.34 10.12 -1.00
CA THR A 179 9.79 10.66 -2.28
C THR A 179 8.70 10.47 -3.35
N PHE A 180 8.76 11.28 -4.41
CA PHE A 180 7.85 11.08 -5.54
C PHE A 180 8.07 9.71 -6.21
N LYS A 181 9.30 9.18 -6.20
CA LYS A 181 9.62 7.87 -6.78
C LYS A 181 8.88 6.75 -6.02
N GLU A 182 8.83 6.81 -4.69
CA GLU A 182 8.09 5.85 -3.87
C GLU A 182 6.58 5.95 -4.11
N LEU A 183 6.04 7.16 -4.20
CA LEU A 183 4.62 7.35 -4.51
C LEU A 183 4.25 6.81 -5.90
N LEU A 184 5.12 7.03 -6.90
CA LEU A 184 4.93 6.48 -8.24
C LEU A 184 4.99 4.94 -8.22
N PHE A 185 5.94 4.37 -7.46
CA PHE A 185 6.02 2.93 -7.27
C PHE A 185 4.75 2.37 -6.63
N PHE A 186 4.27 2.96 -5.53
CA PHE A 186 3.01 2.54 -4.88
C PHE A 186 1.83 2.59 -5.84
N TYR A 187 1.76 3.64 -6.67
CA TYR A 187 0.75 3.76 -7.72
C TYR A 187 0.86 2.65 -8.78
N GLU A 188 2.06 2.36 -9.28
CA GLU A 188 2.31 1.29 -10.27
C GLU A 188 1.94 -0.09 -9.72
N GLN A 189 2.19 -0.33 -8.43
CA GLN A 189 1.86 -1.56 -7.72
C GLN A 189 0.40 -1.66 -7.29
N ARG A 190 -0.43 -0.64 -7.58
CA ARG A 190 -1.85 -0.56 -7.19
C ARG A 190 -2.06 -0.69 -5.68
N VAL A 191 -1.15 -0.11 -4.91
CA VAL A 191 -1.29 0.01 -3.45
C VAL A 191 -2.52 0.85 -3.12
N ILE A 192 -3.30 0.39 -2.15
CA ILE A 192 -4.47 1.11 -1.62
C ILE A 192 -4.10 1.61 -0.23
N PHE A 193 -4.15 2.93 -0.02
CA PHE A 193 -3.88 3.53 1.29
C PHE A 193 -5.18 3.70 2.08
N ASN A 194 -5.22 3.19 3.31
CA ASN A 194 -6.27 3.55 4.27
C ASN A 194 -6.03 4.96 4.80
N ASN A 195 -4.79 5.26 5.22
CA ASN A 195 -4.32 6.60 5.58
C ASN A 195 -2.84 6.75 5.19
N ILE A 196 -2.44 7.99 4.86
CA ILE A 196 -1.08 8.36 4.45
C ILE A 196 -0.64 9.67 5.15
N HIS A 197 -0.16 9.57 6.39
CA HIS A 197 0.39 10.70 7.15
C HIS A 197 1.88 10.88 6.86
N ALA A 198 2.21 11.32 5.64
CA ALA A 198 3.57 11.54 5.17
C ALA A 198 3.74 12.92 4.52
N LYS A 199 4.96 13.48 4.58
CA LYS A 199 5.35 14.67 3.78
C LYS A 199 6.12 14.23 2.53
N TYR A 200 6.35 15.14 1.58
CA TYR A 200 7.30 14.86 0.51
C TYR A 200 8.74 15.04 0.99
N CYS A 201 9.63 14.14 0.60
CA CYS A 201 11.04 14.29 0.94
C CYS A 201 11.66 15.49 0.21
N PRO A 202 12.44 16.36 0.88
CA PRO A 202 13.05 17.54 0.27
C PRO A 202 13.96 17.20 -0.92
N GLU A 203 14.54 16.01 -0.89
CA GLU A 203 15.49 15.51 -1.87
C GLU A 203 14.85 14.95 -3.14
N SER A 204 13.51 14.92 -3.21
CA SER A 204 12.73 14.48 -4.37
C SER A 204 13.12 15.34 -5.57
N LYS A 205 14.11 14.84 -6.32
CA LYS A 205 14.83 15.57 -7.36
C LYS A 205 13.84 16.16 -8.36
N LYS A 206 14.17 17.34 -8.90
CA LYS A 206 13.49 18.01 -10.02
C LYS A 206 13.30 17.12 -11.27
N ARG A 207 13.86 15.91 -11.29
CA ARG A 207 13.71 14.93 -12.37
C ARG A 207 13.54 13.51 -11.84
N ILE A 208 12.65 12.75 -12.49
CA ILE A 208 12.43 11.32 -12.29
C ILE A 208 12.67 10.64 -13.63
N ASN A 209 13.55 9.64 -13.70
CA ASN A 209 13.86 8.95 -14.96
C ASN A 209 14.20 9.90 -16.13
N LYS A 210 14.92 11.00 -15.83
CA LYS A 210 15.26 12.11 -16.74
C LYS A 210 14.09 13.03 -17.15
N GLN A 211 12.86 12.71 -16.77
CA GLN A 211 11.66 13.52 -16.99
C GLN A 211 11.52 14.57 -15.90
N LYS A 212 11.00 15.77 -16.22
CA LYS A 212 10.91 16.91 -15.30
C LYS A 212 9.75 16.75 -14.33
N LEU A 213 10.05 16.93 -13.04
CA LEU A 213 9.08 17.01 -11.94
C LEU A 213 8.89 18.47 -11.57
N CYS A 214 7.63 18.94 -11.60
CA CYS A 214 7.26 20.33 -11.37
C CYS A 214 6.34 20.48 -10.17
N GLU A 215 6.68 21.41 -9.29
CA GLU A 215 5.80 21.81 -8.19
C GLU A 215 4.69 22.67 -8.80
N ILE A 216 3.44 22.24 -8.66
CA ILE A 216 2.31 23.04 -9.12
C ILE A 216 1.82 23.96 -8.00
N ARG A 217 1.74 25.26 -8.32
CA ARG A 217 1.08 26.27 -7.48
C ARG A 217 -0.14 26.85 -8.17
N ASN A 218 -0.02 27.12 -9.47
CA ASN A 218 -1.10 27.46 -10.38
C ASN A 218 -0.73 26.98 -11.79
N LEU A 219 -1.72 26.85 -12.67
CA LEU A 219 -1.54 26.39 -14.05
C LEU A 219 -0.70 27.38 -14.89
N ASP A 220 -0.81 28.68 -14.62
CA ASP A 220 -0.13 29.74 -15.39
C ASP A 220 1.39 29.77 -15.18
N SER A 221 1.85 29.25 -14.04
CA SER A 221 3.27 29.20 -13.64
C SER A 221 3.98 27.92 -14.08
N LEU A 222 3.27 27.03 -14.79
CA LEU A 222 3.80 25.72 -15.12
C LEU A 222 4.71 25.80 -16.35
N ASP A 223 5.93 25.28 -16.24
CA ASP A 223 6.84 25.21 -17.38
C ASP A 223 6.33 24.23 -18.45
N ASP A 224 6.50 24.60 -19.72
CA ASP A 224 6.02 23.82 -20.88
C ASP A 224 6.60 22.39 -20.99
N ASP A 225 7.74 22.12 -20.33
CA ASP A 225 8.45 20.82 -20.35
C ASP A 225 8.22 19.97 -19.09
N CYS A 226 7.19 20.26 -18.29
CA CYS A 226 6.80 19.48 -17.12
C CYS A 226 6.20 18.12 -17.51
N ASN A 227 6.78 17.02 -17.01
CA ASN A 227 6.27 15.66 -17.23
C ASN A 227 5.45 15.12 -16.04
N TYR A 228 5.85 15.49 -14.82
CA TYR A 228 5.18 15.11 -13.59
C TYR A 228 4.82 16.37 -12.81
N LEU A 229 3.62 16.39 -12.24
CA LEU A 229 3.16 17.45 -11.33
C LEU A 229 3.10 16.91 -9.90
N PHE A 230 3.61 17.68 -8.95
CA PHE A 230 3.41 17.41 -7.53
C PHE A 230 2.99 18.69 -6.82
N GLY A 231 2.02 18.59 -5.91
CA GLY A 231 1.36 19.73 -5.29
C GLY A 231 -0.17 19.62 -5.40
N ASP A 232 -0.87 20.56 -4.78
CA ASP A 232 -2.33 20.64 -4.87
C ASP A 232 -2.70 21.32 -6.19
N LEU A 233 -3.36 20.57 -7.08
CA LEU A 233 -3.90 21.09 -8.33
C LEU A 233 -5.29 21.68 -8.06
N VAL A 234 -5.36 23.00 -7.99
CA VAL A 234 -6.63 23.74 -7.94
C VAL A 234 -6.93 24.23 -9.35
N ILE A 235 -8.03 23.75 -9.93
CA ILE A 235 -8.52 24.22 -11.21
C ILE A 235 -9.81 24.99 -10.94
N ASP A 236 -9.78 26.29 -11.23
CA ASP A 236 -10.91 27.21 -11.07
C ASP A 236 -11.21 27.87 -12.41
N SER A 237 -12.49 27.89 -12.78
CA SER A 237 -13.00 28.65 -13.92
C SER A 237 -14.03 29.64 -13.41
N PHE A 238 -13.68 30.92 -13.50
CA PHE A 238 -14.59 32.04 -13.22
C PHE A 238 -15.45 32.44 -14.42
N GLU A 239 -15.28 31.75 -15.55
CA GLU A 239 -16.14 31.90 -16.71
C GLU A 239 -17.32 30.95 -16.64
N ASP A 240 -18.53 31.50 -16.68
CA ASP A 240 -19.76 30.71 -16.66
C ASP A 240 -19.90 29.83 -17.92
N SER A 241 -19.21 30.19 -19.02
CA SER A 241 -19.27 29.51 -20.32
C SER A 241 -18.40 28.26 -20.44
N HIS A 242 -17.44 28.04 -19.53
CA HIS A 242 -16.48 26.95 -19.65
C HIS A 242 -16.38 26.15 -18.34
N PRO A 243 -16.40 24.80 -18.43
CA PRO A 243 -16.17 23.96 -17.25
C PRO A 243 -14.75 24.21 -16.73
N ALA A 244 -14.53 24.00 -15.43
CA ALA A 244 -13.19 24.10 -14.86
C ALA A 244 -12.25 23.07 -15.49
N ILE A 245 -12.75 21.85 -15.77
CA ILE A 245 -11.99 20.82 -16.47
C ILE A 245 -12.76 20.38 -17.71
N LEU A 246 -12.17 20.54 -18.90
CA LEU A 246 -12.68 20.00 -20.16
C LEU A 246 -11.69 18.98 -20.73
N VAL A 247 -12.11 17.73 -20.89
CA VAL A 247 -11.34 16.70 -21.60
C VAL A 247 -12.14 16.30 -22.84
N ARG A 248 -11.71 16.80 -24.00
CA ARG A 248 -12.46 16.67 -25.25
C ARG A 248 -11.61 16.15 -26.41
N SER A 249 -12.19 15.29 -27.25
CA SER A 249 -11.67 14.89 -28.57
C SER A 249 -10.29 14.20 -28.55
N ASN A 250 -9.97 13.48 -27.49
CA ASN A 250 -8.70 12.75 -27.39
C ASN A 250 -8.85 11.31 -27.93
N LYS A 251 -8.54 11.12 -29.22
CA LYS A 251 -8.68 9.83 -29.93
C LYS A 251 -7.88 8.66 -29.33
N TYR A 252 -6.81 8.95 -28.58
CA TYR A 252 -5.89 7.94 -28.06
C TYR A 252 -5.78 7.92 -26.54
N LEU A 253 -6.53 8.77 -25.84
CA LEU A 253 -6.46 8.84 -24.37
C LEU A 253 -7.14 7.61 -23.78
N LYS A 254 -6.34 6.70 -23.20
CA LYS A 254 -6.82 5.43 -22.63
C LYS A 254 -7.12 5.48 -21.14
N GLN A 255 -6.59 6.48 -20.45
CA GLN A 255 -6.77 6.66 -19.01
C GLN A 255 -6.74 8.15 -18.67
N LEU A 256 -7.64 8.57 -17.80
CA LEU A 256 -7.66 9.88 -17.16
C LEU A 256 -7.70 9.63 -15.65
N LYS A 257 -6.67 10.05 -14.92
CA LYS A 257 -6.59 9.90 -13.47
C LYS A 257 -6.17 11.22 -12.85
N LEU A 258 -6.97 11.71 -11.92
CA LEU A 258 -6.73 12.95 -11.18
C LEU A 258 -6.68 12.64 -9.66
N PRO A 259 -5.69 11.85 -9.19
CA PRO A 259 -5.73 11.18 -7.89
C PRO A 259 -5.72 12.12 -6.67
N ASN A 260 -5.30 13.38 -6.84
CA ASN A 260 -5.26 14.39 -5.79
C ASN A 260 -6.29 15.52 -6.01
N LEU A 261 -7.27 15.32 -6.88
CA LEU A 261 -8.31 16.30 -7.15
C LEU A 261 -9.30 16.34 -5.98
N LYS A 262 -9.08 17.27 -5.04
CA LYS A 262 -9.90 17.41 -3.82
C LYS A 262 -11.05 18.40 -3.98
N HIS A 263 -10.84 19.47 -4.74
CA HIS A 263 -11.81 20.55 -4.91
C HIS A 263 -11.77 21.04 -6.36
N VAL A 264 -12.95 21.09 -7.00
CA VAL A 264 -13.15 21.78 -8.27
C VAL A 264 -14.20 22.85 -8.03
N ILE A 265 -13.81 24.09 -8.21
CA ILE A 265 -14.69 25.25 -8.07
C ILE A 265 -14.96 25.74 -9.50
N SER A 266 -16.24 25.86 -9.83
CA SER A 266 -16.68 26.23 -11.17
C SER A 266 -17.97 27.03 -11.05
N ARG A 267 -18.06 28.14 -11.77
CA ARG A 267 -19.36 28.83 -11.95
C ARG A 267 -20.24 28.12 -12.98
N ASN A 268 -19.63 27.36 -13.88
CA ASN A 268 -20.33 26.42 -14.75
C ASN A 268 -20.88 25.25 -13.93
N LYS A 269 -22.15 24.89 -14.18
CA LYS A 269 -22.88 23.78 -13.52
C LYS A 269 -22.19 22.42 -13.69
N ASP A 270 -21.48 22.24 -14.80
CA ASP A 270 -20.73 21.04 -15.13
C ASP A 270 -19.26 21.35 -14.89
N ALA A 271 -18.81 21.15 -13.65
CA ALA A 271 -17.46 21.55 -13.23
C ALA A 271 -16.36 20.77 -13.96
N VAL A 272 -16.65 19.51 -14.30
CA VAL A 272 -15.78 18.64 -15.09
C VAL A 272 -16.60 18.06 -16.23
N VAL A 273 -16.18 18.28 -17.47
CA VAL A 273 -16.79 17.74 -18.68
C VAL A 273 -15.79 16.83 -19.39
N ILE A 274 -16.20 15.59 -19.65
CA ILE A 274 -15.43 14.62 -20.43
C ILE A 274 -16.32 14.22 -21.61
N GLU A 275 -15.90 14.57 -22.82
CA GLU A 275 -16.68 14.32 -24.04
C GLU A 275 -15.80 13.86 -25.21
N ASP A 276 -16.33 13.04 -26.11
CA ASP A 276 -15.63 12.65 -27.35
C ASP A 276 -14.22 12.02 -27.11
N ASN A 277 -14.10 11.09 -26.16
CA ASN A 277 -12.86 10.36 -25.89
C ASN A 277 -13.08 8.84 -26.10
N PRO A 278 -12.99 8.34 -27.35
CA PRO A 278 -13.56 7.04 -27.73
C PRO A 278 -12.86 5.82 -27.13
N VAL A 279 -11.63 5.97 -26.63
CA VAL A 279 -10.84 4.86 -26.05
C VAL A 279 -10.56 5.06 -24.55
N LEU A 280 -11.15 6.09 -23.93
CA LEU A 280 -10.93 6.43 -22.53
C LEU A 280 -11.63 5.46 -21.58
N PHE A 281 -12.80 4.97 -21.98
CA PHE A 281 -13.58 4.01 -21.21
C PHE A 281 -13.69 2.70 -21.98
N SER A 282 -13.45 1.59 -21.31
CA SER A 282 -13.58 0.24 -21.86
C SER A 282 -15.03 -0.25 -21.92
N SER A 283 -15.95 0.42 -21.21
CA SER A 283 -17.38 0.12 -21.26
C SER A 283 -18.25 1.34 -20.91
N ASN A 284 -19.52 1.29 -21.33
CA ASN A 284 -20.56 2.24 -20.92
C ASN A 284 -20.69 2.30 -19.39
N MET A 285 -20.57 1.15 -18.71
CA MET A 285 -20.64 1.09 -17.26
C MET A 285 -19.47 1.82 -16.60
N GLU A 286 -18.24 1.62 -17.10
CA GLU A 286 -17.07 2.36 -16.63
C GLU A 286 -17.23 3.87 -16.83
N CYS A 287 -17.71 4.28 -18.01
CA CYS A 287 -18.03 5.67 -18.34
C CYS A 287 -19.03 6.27 -17.33
N LEU A 288 -20.13 5.57 -17.02
CA LEU A 288 -21.15 6.05 -16.07
C LEU A 288 -20.68 6.03 -14.61
N MET A 289 -19.82 5.07 -14.24
CA MET A 289 -19.33 4.90 -12.87
C MET A 289 -18.12 5.80 -12.56
N TYR A 290 -17.49 6.39 -13.56
CA TYR A 290 -16.32 7.26 -13.40
C TYR A 290 -16.57 8.46 -12.47
N ARG A 291 -17.79 8.97 -12.38
CA ARG A 291 -18.16 10.03 -11.41
C ARG A 291 -18.14 9.57 -9.94
N ILE A 292 -18.24 8.27 -9.69
CA ILE A 292 -18.34 7.67 -8.35
C ILE A 292 -16.94 7.32 -7.80
N THR A 293 -15.95 7.16 -8.68
CA THR A 293 -14.57 6.77 -8.30
C THR A 293 -13.74 7.92 -7.74
N TYR A 294 -14.13 9.17 -7.94
CA TYR A 294 -13.49 10.33 -7.32
C TYR A 294 -14.19 10.68 -6.00
N ALA A 295 -13.46 10.51 -4.89
CA ALA A 295 -13.98 10.80 -3.57
C ALA A 295 -14.22 12.32 -3.41
N THR A 296 -15.44 12.68 -2.98
CA THR A 296 -15.98 14.01 -2.63
C THR A 296 -16.59 14.82 -3.78
N ASN A 297 -17.78 15.40 -3.52
CA ASN A 297 -18.56 16.52 -4.14
C ASN A 297 -18.41 16.91 -5.63
N LEU A 298 -17.64 16.17 -6.42
CA LEU A 298 -17.27 16.48 -7.78
C LEU A 298 -18.39 16.03 -8.72
N ARG A 299 -18.99 17.01 -9.42
CA ARG A 299 -19.94 16.72 -10.49
C ARG A 299 -19.17 16.57 -11.79
N ILE A 300 -19.03 15.32 -12.24
CA ILE A 300 -18.47 14.98 -13.55
C ILE A 300 -19.63 14.73 -14.51
N ASN A 301 -19.68 15.49 -15.60
CA ASN A 301 -20.56 15.27 -16.74
C ASN A 301 -19.77 14.51 -17.83
N ASN A 302 -20.19 13.28 -18.11
CA ASN A 302 -19.57 12.42 -19.12
C ASN A 302 -20.45 12.37 -20.36
N GLU A 303 -20.35 13.38 -21.21
CA GLU A 303 -21.16 13.48 -22.42
C GLU A 303 -20.69 12.41 -23.44
N GLY A 304 -21.61 11.54 -23.86
CA GLY A 304 -21.36 10.38 -24.72
C GLY A 304 -21.50 9.01 -24.04
N CYS A 305 -21.65 8.94 -22.71
CA CYS A 305 -22.03 7.66 -22.08
C CYS A 305 -23.48 7.31 -22.43
N GLY A 306 -23.72 6.05 -22.84
CA GLY A 306 -25.07 5.57 -23.23
C GLY A 306 -25.33 5.55 -24.74
N GLU A 307 -24.45 6.13 -25.56
CA GLU A 307 -24.54 6.05 -27.03
C GLU A 307 -23.81 4.84 -27.63
N PHE A 308 -23.06 4.08 -26.83
CA PHE A 308 -22.35 2.87 -27.31
C PHE A 308 -23.30 1.76 -27.82
N ASP A 309 -24.58 1.77 -27.44
CA ASP A 309 -25.56 0.75 -27.90
C ASP A 309 -26.09 1.01 -29.32
N SER A 310 -25.79 2.15 -29.96
CA SER A 310 -26.30 2.47 -31.30
C SER A 310 -25.32 2.16 -32.45
N PHE A 311 -24.14 1.60 -32.19
CA PHE A 311 -23.16 1.25 -33.22
C PHE A 311 -22.94 -0.27 -33.42
N MET A 312 -23.78 -1.11 -32.81
CA MET A 312 -23.83 -2.56 -33.09
C MET A 312 -25.16 -2.99 -33.74
N THR A 313 -25.56 -2.29 -34.79
CA THR A 313 -26.48 -2.79 -35.84
C THR A 313 -25.97 -2.42 -37.22
#